data_AF-A0A934HM19-F1
#
_entry.id   AF-A0A934HM19-F1
#
_cell.length_a   1.000
_cell.length_b   1.000
_cell.length_c   1.000
_cell.angle_alpha   90.00
_cell.angle_beta   90.00
_cell.angle_gamma   90.00
#
_symmetry.space_group_name_H-M   'P 1'
#
loop_
_entity.id
_entity.type
_entity.pdbx_description
1 polymer ?
#
loop_
_entity_poly.entity_id
_entity_poly.type
_entity_poly.pdbx_seq_one_letter_code
_entity_poly.pdbx_strand_id
1 'polypeptide(L)'
;MTVRRDHHRYSKRVTRTKRWQVLRAEILERDGYRCCSCGCRGRLEVDHIKPVRTHPDLSYDPGNLQALCPRCHTRKTRIECGHPPPRKDRQEWRNMVEELEHPGKRGINQKEIKDA
;
A
#
# COMPACT_ATOMS: atom_id res chain seq x y z
N MET A 1 -8.87 -4.37 22.76
CA MET A 1 -7.89 -3.85 21.77
C MET A 1 -7.74 -2.36 21.99
N THR A 2 -6.59 -1.91 22.51
CA THR A 2 -6.33 -0.50 22.84
C THR A 2 -6.10 0.26 21.53
N VAL A 3 -7.07 1.09 21.12
CA VAL A 3 -6.92 1.97 19.96
C VAL A 3 -5.77 2.92 20.25
N ARG A 4 -4.71 2.88 19.42
CA ARG A 4 -3.51 3.71 19.61
C ARG A 4 -3.88 5.18 19.41
N ARG A 5 -3.74 5.98 20.47
CA ARG A 5 -4.03 7.43 20.48
C ARG A 5 -2.88 8.31 19.95
N ASP A 6 -1.71 7.71 19.70
CA ASP A 6 -0.54 8.45 19.24
C ASP A 6 -0.47 8.46 17.70
N HIS A 7 -0.57 9.66 17.13
CA HIS A 7 -0.50 9.93 15.69
C HIS A 7 0.92 10.30 15.23
N HIS A 8 1.96 9.74 15.85
CA HIS A 8 3.34 9.98 15.44
C HIS A 8 3.63 9.50 14.00
N ARG A 9 3.96 10.43 13.10
CA ARG A 9 4.26 10.15 11.68
C ARG A 9 5.76 9.85 11.49
N TYR A 10 6.15 8.62 11.76
CA TYR A 10 7.55 8.14 11.66
C TYR A 10 8.18 8.37 10.27
N SER A 11 7.41 8.23 9.20
CA SER A 11 7.89 8.42 7.82
C SER A 11 8.09 9.90 7.43
N LYS A 12 7.71 10.87 8.26
CA LYS A 12 7.80 12.31 7.92
C LYS A 12 9.23 12.77 7.60
N ARG A 13 10.23 12.22 8.28
CA ARG A 13 11.65 12.56 8.03
C ARG A 13 12.10 12.05 6.66
N VAL A 14 11.77 10.80 6.35
CA VAL A 14 12.08 10.12 5.08
C VAL A 14 11.42 10.85 3.92
N THR A 15 10.09 11.05 4.00
CA THR A 15 9.25 11.58 2.92
C THR A 15 9.53 13.03 2.54
N ARG A 16 10.23 13.79 3.40
CA ARG A 16 10.62 15.19 3.12
C ARG A 16 11.92 15.33 2.32
N THR A 17 12.68 14.25 2.15
CA THR A 17 13.99 14.30 1.49
C THR A 17 13.87 14.38 -0.03
N LYS A 18 14.84 15.01 -0.71
CA LYS A 18 14.93 14.98 -2.19
C LYS A 18 15.06 13.55 -2.73
N ARG A 19 15.81 12.71 -2.03
CA ARG A 19 15.93 11.27 -2.31
C ARG A 19 14.55 10.61 -2.42
N TRP A 20 13.64 10.94 -1.50
CA TRP A 20 12.28 10.41 -1.55
C TRP A 20 11.48 10.92 -2.75
N GLN A 21 11.65 12.17 -3.17
CA GLN A 21 10.93 12.71 -4.33
C GLN A 21 11.31 11.98 -5.62
N VAL A 22 12.60 11.68 -5.80
CA VAL A 22 13.11 10.88 -6.93
C VAL A 22 12.57 9.45 -6.87
N LEU A 23 12.73 8.78 -5.72
CA LEU A 23 12.25 7.42 -5.52
C LEU A 23 10.73 7.31 -5.70
N ARG A 24 9.97 8.33 -5.26
CA ARG A 24 8.52 8.39 -5.47
C ARG A 24 8.18 8.40 -6.96
N ALA A 25 8.90 9.13 -7.79
CA ALA A 25 8.66 9.16 -9.22
C ALA A 25 8.95 7.80 -9.86
N GLU A 26 10.08 7.19 -9.51
CA GLU A 26 10.49 5.86 -9.96
C GLU A 26 9.44 4.78 -9.62
N ILE A 27 8.93 4.76 -8.40
CA ILE A 27 7.90 3.80 -7.97
C ILE A 27 6.58 4.00 -8.72
N LEU A 28 6.17 5.25 -8.94
CA LEU A 28 4.94 5.53 -9.69
C LEU A 28 5.06 5.10 -11.16
N GLU A 29 6.23 5.28 -11.75
CA GLU A 29 6.52 4.82 -13.11
C GLU A 29 6.56 3.29 -13.19
N ARG A 30 7.27 2.63 -12.28
CA ARG A 30 7.32 1.16 -12.14
C ARG A 30 5.92 0.55 -12.02
N ASP A 31 5.08 1.15 -11.18
CA ASP A 31 3.71 0.65 -10.93
C ASP A 31 2.73 1.10 -12.04
N GLY A 32 3.23 1.73 -13.11
CA GLY A 32 2.45 2.12 -14.28
C GLY A 32 1.35 3.12 -13.99
N TYR A 33 1.58 4.00 -13.00
CA TYR A 33 0.61 4.97 -12.48
C TYR A 33 -0.74 4.33 -12.11
N ARG A 34 -0.70 3.11 -11.55
CA ARG A 34 -1.86 2.37 -11.07
C ARG A 34 -1.71 2.00 -9.61
N CYS A 35 -2.81 2.02 -8.88
CA CYS A 35 -2.86 1.52 -7.51
C CYS A 35 -2.56 0.01 -7.48
N CYS A 36 -1.53 -0.44 -6.77
CA CYS A 36 -1.18 -1.87 -6.65
C CYS A 36 -2.29 -2.72 -6.03
N SER A 37 -3.17 -2.12 -5.23
CA SER A 37 -4.25 -2.86 -4.55
C SER A 37 -5.54 -2.96 -5.35
N CYS A 38 -5.90 -1.98 -6.18
CA CYS A 38 -7.20 -1.99 -6.89
C CYS A 38 -7.11 -1.58 -8.37
N GLY A 39 -5.92 -1.30 -8.89
CA GLY A 39 -5.66 -0.97 -10.29
C GLY A 39 -6.18 0.40 -10.76
N CYS A 40 -6.83 1.19 -9.90
CA CYS A 40 -7.34 2.51 -10.32
C CYS A 40 -6.20 3.47 -10.66
N ARG A 41 -6.45 4.34 -11.63
CA ARG A 41 -5.58 5.47 -11.98
C ARG A 41 -6.09 6.74 -11.28
N GLY A 42 -5.26 7.78 -11.27
CA GLY A 42 -5.59 9.09 -10.71
C GLY A 42 -4.59 9.52 -9.65
N ARG A 43 -5.06 10.15 -8.57
CA ARG A 43 -4.19 10.55 -7.46
C ARG A 43 -3.63 9.31 -6.76
N LEU A 44 -2.30 9.20 -6.75
CA LEU A 44 -1.57 8.11 -6.10
C LEU A 44 -0.56 8.64 -5.08
N GLU A 45 -0.38 7.84 -4.04
CA GLU A 45 0.55 8.05 -2.93
C GLU A 45 1.47 6.84 -2.87
N VAL A 46 2.75 7.06 -2.60
CA VAL A 46 3.71 5.96 -2.39
C VAL A 46 3.75 5.65 -0.91
N ASP A 47 3.44 4.41 -0.60
CA ASP A 47 3.25 3.89 0.75
C ASP A 47 4.27 2.79 1.06
N HIS A 48 4.71 2.71 2.31
CA HIS A 48 5.67 1.71 2.79
C HIS A 48 4.95 0.41 3.12
N ILE A 49 5.21 -0.68 2.41
CA ILE A 49 4.63 -2.02 2.66
C ILE A 49 4.83 -2.42 4.12
N LYS A 50 6.07 -2.37 4.60
CA LYS A 50 6.43 -2.46 6.02
C LYS A 50 6.65 -1.06 6.59
N PRO A 51 5.92 -0.65 7.64
CA PRO A 51 6.01 0.70 8.19
C PRO A 51 7.41 1.07 8.68
N VAL A 52 7.82 2.32 8.43
CA VAL A 52 9.09 2.91 8.90
C VAL A 52 9.28 2.78 10.42
N ARG A 53 8.19 2.77 11.20
CA ARG A 53 8.23 2.60 12.66
C ARG A 53 8.90 1.30 13.09
N THR A 54 8.66 0.21 12.36
CA THR A 54 9.18 -1.12 12.70
C THR A 54 10.37 -1.53 11.84
N HIS A 55 10.48 -0.97 10.63
CA HIS A 55 11.54 -1.29 9.67
C HIS A 55 12.15 -0.01 9.11
N PRO A 56 12.89 0.76 9.92
CA PRO A 56 13.52 2.01 9.46
C PRO A 56 14.52 1.77 8.34
N ASP A 57 15.20 0.62 8.33
CA ASP A 57 16.22 0.28 7.31
C ASP A 57 15.62 0.11 5.91
N LEU A 58 14.34 -0.27 5.83
CA LEU A 58 13.61 -0.45 4.57
C LEU A 58 12.91 0.82 4.08
N SER A 59 13.23 1.99 4.66
CA SER A 59 12.54 3.26 4.35
C SER A 59 12.73 3.74 2.91
N TYR A 60 13.84 3.36 2.28
CA TYR A 60 14.21 3.74 0.91
C TYR A 60 14.36 2.54 -0.02
N ASP A 61 13.97 1.35 0.42
CA ASP A 61 14.02 0.14 -0.40
C ASP A 61 12.85 0.15 -1.41
N PRO A 62 13.10 0.18 -2.73
CA PRO A 62 12.05 0.13 -3.73
C PRO A 62 11.11 -1.07 -3.60
N GLY A 63 11.61 -2.22 -3.12
CA GLY A 63 10.83 -3.43 -2.89
C GLY A 63 9.87 -3.31 -1.70
N ASN A 64 10.11 -2.35 -0.81
CA ASN A 64 9.22 -2.04 0.33
C ASN A 64 8.24 -0.89 0.01
N LEU A 65 8.18 -0.41 -1.23
CA LEU A 65 7.33 0.70 -1.65
C LEU A 65 6.28 0.26 -2.67
N GLN A 66 5.08 0.83 -2.55
CA GLN A 66 3.96 0.57 -3.45
C GLN A 66 3.15 1.83 -3.74
N ALA A 67 2.67 1.99 -4.97
CA ALA A 67 1.72 3.03 -5.33
C ALA A 67 0.30 2.64 -4.90
N LEU A 68 -0.35 3.46 -4.06
CA LEU A 68 -1.72 3.27 -3.62
C LEU A 68 -2.57 4.51 -3.87
N CYS A 69 -3.85 4.30 -4.16
CA CYS A 69 -4.82 5.39 -4.14
C CYS A 69 -5.19 5.75 -2.68
N PRO A 70 -5.67 6.98 -2.41
CA PRO A 70 -6.02 7.43 -1.05
C PRO A 70 -6.96 6.48 -0.31
N ARG A 71 -7.90 5.85 -1.02
CA ARG A 71 -8.86 4.87 -0.45
C ARG A 71 -8.15 3.61 0.04
N CYS A 72 -7.27 3.03 -0.77
CA CYS A 72 -6.53 1.82 -0.41
C CYS A 72 -5.48 2.11 0.66
N HIS A 73 -4.80 3.25 0.57
CA HIS A 73 -3.85 3.70 1.57
C HIS A 73 -4.53 3.88 2.95
N THR A 74 -5.65 4.61 3.02
CA THR A 74 -6.43 4.79 4.26
C THR A 74 -6.89 3.46 4.87
N ARG A 75 -7.35 2.52 4.03
CA ARG A 75 -7.75 1.18 4.48
C ARG A 75 -6.59 0.43 5.13
N LYS A 76 -5.40 0.50 4.53
CA LYS A 76 -4.18 -0.09 5.08
C LYS A 76 -3.77 0.58 6.39
N THR A 77 -3.66 1.91 6.42
CA THR A 77 -3.29 2.67 7.63
C THR A 77 -4.21 2.35 8.80
N ARG A 78 -5.53 2.24 8.54
CA ARG A 78 -6.51 1.86 9.56
C ARG A 78 -6.17 0.51 10.23
N ILE A 79 -5.80 -0.48 9.44
CA ILE A 79 -5.41 -1.81 9.95
C ILE A 79 -4.09 -1.72 10.73
N GLU A 80 -3.10 -0.99 10.22
CA GLU A 80 -1.81 -0.80 10.90
C GLU A 80 -1.90 -0.05 12.24
N CYS A 81 -2.86 0.87 12.35
CA CYS A 81 -3.20 1.57 13.59
C CYS A 81 -3.87 0.65 14.63
N GLY A 82 -4.18 -0.61 14.27
CA GLY A 82 -4.75 -1.60 15.17
C GLY A 82 -6.27 -1.69 15.14
N HIS A 83 -6.93 -1.08 14.16
CA HIS A 83 -8.35 -1.36 13.93
C HIS A 83 -8.50 -2.74 13.30
N PRO A 84 -9.57 -3.48 13.64
CA PRO A 84 -9.82 -4.78 13.04
C PRO A 84 -10.00 -4.64 11.53
N PRO A 85 -9.53 -5.63 10.75
CA PRO A 85 -9.89 -5.71 9.34
C PRO A 85 -11.42 -5.83 9.19
N PRO A 86 -11.96 -5.57 7.99
CA PRO A 86 -13.35 -5.91 7.71
C PRO A 86 -13.62 -7.38 8.05
N ARG A 87 -14.85 -7.67 8.50
CA ARG A 87 -15.28 -9.04 8.79
C ARG A 87 -15.07 -9.94 7.56
N LYS A 88 -14.77 -11.21 7.81
CA LYS A 88 -14.45 -12.21 6.78
C LYS A 88 -15.56 -12.35 5.74
N ASP A 89 -16.81 -12.46 6.19
CA ASP A 89 -18.02 -12.49 5.36
C ASP A 89 -18.09 -11.33 4.35
N ARG A 90 -17.82 -10.10 4.81
CA ARG A 90 -17.80 -8.91 3.96
C ARG A 90 -16.62 -8.91 2.99
N GLN A 91 -15.50 -9.50 3.37
CA GLN A 91 -14.31 -9.57 2.52
C GLN A 91 -14.50 -10.60 1.40
N GLU A 92 -15.09 -11.75 1.73
CA GLU A 92 -15.49 -12.78 0.77
C GLU A 92 -16.51 -12.24 -0.23
N TRP A 93 -17.58 -11.60 0.24
CA TRP A 93 -18.57 -10.98 -0.66
C TRP A 93 -17.94 -9.99 -1.63
N ARG A 94 -17.03 -9.13 -1.15
CA ARG A 94 -16.34 -8.17 -2.02
C ARG A 94 -15.48 -8.86 -3.08
N ASN A 95 -14.75 -9.91 -2.69
CA ASN A 95 -13.92 -10.66 -3.63
C ASN A 95 -14.79 -11.37 -4.68
N MET A 96 -15.91 -11.96 -4.26
CA MET A 96 -16.86 -12.60 -5.16
C MET A 96 -17.48 -11.61 -6.16
N VAL A 97 -17.89 -10.42 -5.69
CA VAL A 97 -18.39 -9.37 -6.58
C VAL A 97 -17.31 -8.90 -7.56
N GLU A 98 -16.08 -8.71 -7.09
CA GLU A 98 -14.97 -8.29 -7.96
C GLU A 98 -14.64 -9.34 -9.03
N GLU A 99 -14.68 -10.63 -8.66
CA GLU A 99 -14.49 -11.76 -9.58
C GLU A 99 -15.58 -11.82 -10.66
N LEU A 100 -16.85 -11.59 -10.28
CA LEU A 100 -17.98 -11.57 -11.22
C LEU A 100 -17.95 -10.36 -12.15
N GLU A 101 -17.62 -9.18 -11.63
CA GLU A 101 -17.60 -7.93 -12.43
C GLU A 101 -16.39 -7.85 -13.37
N HIS A 102 -15.27 -8.48 -13.01
CA HIS A 102 -14.00 -8.36 -13.75
C HIS A 102 -13.30 -9.72 -13.94
N PRO A 103 -13.88 -10.63 -14.74
CA PRO A 103 -13.26 -11.93 -14.98
C PRO A 103 -11.86 -11.76 -15.58
N GLY A 104 -10.83 -12.30 -14.91
CA GLY A 104 -9.45 -12.33 -15.39
C GLY A 104 -8.48 -11.29 -14.82
N LYS A 105 -8.91 -10.41 -13.90
CA LYS A 105 -8.03 -9.43 -13.25
C LYS A 105 -7.18 -10.09 -12.14
N ARG A 106 -6.14 -10.84 -12.51
CA ARG A 106 -5.14 -11.33 -11.55
C ARG A 106 -4.42 -10.14 -10.92
N GLY A 107 -4.74 -9.84 -9.66
CA GLY A 107 -3.93 -8.94 -8.84
C GLY A 107 -2.51 -9.50 -8.77
N ILE A 108 -1.51 -8.68 -9.11
CA ILE A 108 -0.10 -9.06 -9.11
C ILE A 108 0.24 -9.63 -7.73
N ASN A 109 0.52 -10.93 -7.70
CA ASN A 109 0.87 -11.65 -6.49
C ASN A 109 2.35 -11.36 -6.19
N GLN A 110 2.66 -10.77 -5.04
CA GLN A 110 4.02 -10.35 -4.65
C GLN A 110 5.04 -11.52 -4.56
N LYS A 111 4.64 -12.76 -4.84
CA LYS A 111 5.52 -13.93 -4.91
C LYS A 111 6.35 -14.02 -6.21
N GLU A 112 6.00 -13.32 -7.28
CA GLU A 112 6.68 -13.48 -8.59
C GLU A 112 7.92 -12.58 -8.78
N ILE A 113 8.28 -11.73 -7.82
CA ILE A 113 9.46 -10.83 -7.91
C ILE A 113 10.76 -11.53 -7.44
N LYS A 114 10.70 -12.73 -6.86
CA LYS A 114 11.88 -13.38 -6.27
C LYS A 114 12.75 -14.21 -7.22
N ASP A 115 12.32 -14.43 -8.46
CA ASP A 115 13.01 -15.33 -9.40
C ASP A 115 13.31 -14.69 -10.78
N ALA A 116 13.53 -13.35 -10.82
CA ALA A 116 13.98 -12.64 -12.01
C ALA A 116 15.25 -11.83 -11.74
#